data_AF-A0A9X8ZZA0-F1
#
_entry.id   AF-A0A9X8ZZA0-F1
#
_cell.length_a   1.000
_cell.length_b   1.000
_cell.length_c   1.000
_cell.angle_alpha   90.00
_cell.angle_beta   90.00
_cell.angle_gamma   90.00
#
_symmetry.space_group_name_H-M   'P 1'
#
loop_
_entity.id
_entity.type
_entity.pdbx_description
1 polymer ?
#
loop_
_entity_poly.entity_id
_entity_poly.type
_entity_poly.pdbx_seq_one_letter_code
_entity_poly.pdbx_strand_id
1 'polypeptide(L)'
;HVLLKGGENAIEELFPNITNELIEAGSIVNNFTRDLKWHQFGLWKQPFIGEVHMIQQSRPLLEWHIQKRIHQISNITIKYETLVKGLLVDAK
;
A
#
# COMPACT_ATOMS: atom_id res chain seq x y z
N HIS A 1 2.10 -7.82 -4.49
CA HIS A 1 1.34 -7.61 -3.24
C HIS A 1 0.01 -6.96 -3.63
N VAL A 2 -1.12 -7.39 -3.06
CA VAL A 2 -2.41 -6.77 -3.39
C VAL A 2 -2.66 -5.64 -2.39
N LEU A 3 -2.40 -4.40 -2.81
CA LEU A 3 -2.87 -3.22 -2.10
C LEU A 3 -4.33 -3.00 -2.50
N LEU A 4 -5.25 -3.05 -1.53
CA LEU A 4 -6.66 -2.80 -1.81
C LEU A 4 -6.89 -1.30 -2.05
N LYS A 5 -7.93 -0.97 -2.83
CA LYS A 5 -8.22 0.41 -3.22
C LYS A 5 -8.32 1.39 -2.05
N GLY A 6 -8.90 0.98 -0.92
CA GLY A 6 -8.95 1.82 0.28
C GLY A 6 -7.58 2.15 0.85
N GLY A 7 -6.66 1.18 0.85
CA GLY A 7 -5.27 1.38 1.28
C GLY A 7 -4.49 2.25 0.28
N GLU A 8 -4.72 2.06 -1.02
CA GLU A 8 -4.16 2.92 -2.07
C GLU A 8 -4.57 4.38 -1.88
N ASN A 9 -5.88 4.64 -1.69
CA ASN A 9 -6.40 5.97 -1.46
C ASN A 9 -5.82 6.62 -0.19
N ALA A 10 -5.75 5.87 0.91
CA ALA A 10 -5.17 6.38 2.17
C ALA A 10 -3.68 6.71 2.03
N ILE A 11 -2.93 5.91 1.28
CA ILE A 11 -1.52 6.16 0.99
C ILE A 11 -1.37 7.41 0.12
N GLU A 12 -2.22 7.59 -0.89
CA GLU A 12 -2.22 8.79 -1.74
C GLU A 12 -2.56 10.06 -0.94
N GLU A 13 -3.50 9.98 0.01
CA GLU A 13 -3.84 11.10 0.90
C GLU A 13 -2.65 11.49 1.81
N LEU A 14 -1.97 10.51 2.40
CA LEU A 14 -0.81 10.74 3.27
C LEU A 14 0.44 11.18 2.49
N PHE A 15 0.59 10.68 1.25
CA PHE A 15 1.74 10.93 0.40
C PHE A 15 1.27 11.33 -1.01
N PRO A 16 0.88 12.60 -1.21
CA PRO A 16 0.34 13.05 -2.49
C PRO A 16 1.29 12.77 -3.67
N ASN A 17 0.75 12.29 -4.79
CA ASN A 17 1.45 11.88 -6.01
C ASN A 17 2.24 10.56 -5.93
N ILE A 18 2.19 9.83 -4.82
CA ILE A 18 2.97 8.57 -4.67
C ILE A 18 2.51 7.48 -5.65
N THR A 19 1.23 7.45 -6.02
CA THR A 19 0.71 6.46 -6.99
C THR A 19 1.37 6.64 -8.36
N ASN A 20 1.53 7.88 -8.83
CA ASN A 20 2.20 8.16 -10.10
C ASN A 20 3.68 7.79 -10.04
N GLU A 21 4.38 8.11 -8.94
CA GLU A 21 5.78 7.72 -8.74
C GLU A 21 5.95 6.19 -8.77
N LEU A 22 5.02 5.46 -8.17
CA LEU A 22 5.03 4.00 -8.16
C LEU A 22 4.78 3.44 -9.57
N ILE A 23 3.88 4.03 -10.35
CA ILE A 23 3.64 3.66 -11.75
C ILE A 23 4.91 3.91 -12.59
N GLU A 24 5.53 5.08 -12.46
CA GLU A 24 6.81 5.41 -13.13
C GLU A 24 7.94 4.44 -12.74
N ALA A 25 7.94 3.96 -11.49
CA ALA A 25 8.90 2.98 -11.01
C ALA A 25 8.58 1.52 -11.39
N GLY A 26 7.51 1.30 -12.17
CA GLY A 26 7.16 -0.01 -12.74
C GLY A 26 5.97 -0.72 -12.09
N SER A 27 5.15 -0.02 -11.30
CA SER A 27 3.87 -0.56 -10.84
C SER A 27 2.88 -0.70 -12.00
N ILE A 28 2.11 -1.77 -11.98
CA ILE A 28 1.16 -2.09 -13.06
C ILE A 28 -0.23 -1.64 -12.64
N VAL A 29 -0.88 -0.83 -13.47
CA VAL A 29 -2.31 -0.50 -13.30
C VAL A 29 -3.14 -1.65 -13.86
N ASN A 30 -4.08 -2.18 -13.06
CA ASN A 30 -4.99 -3.24 -13.49
C ASN A 30 -6.45 -2.88 -13.23
N ASN A 31 -7.33 -3.60 -13.90
CA ASN A 31 -8.75 -3.61 -13.59
C ASN A 31 -9.03 -4.79 -12.65
N PHE A 32 -9.36 -4.51 -11.39
CA PHE A 32 -9.45 -5.53 -10.36
C PHE A 32 -10.44 -6.66 -10.71
N THR A 33 -11.61 -6.32 -11.26
CA THR A 33 -12.68 -7.28 -11.54
C THR A 33 -12.43 -8.10 -12.81
N ARG A 34 -11.57 -7.61 -13.72
CA ARG A 34 -11.21 -8.29 -14.96
C ARG A 34 -9.93 -9.13 -14.80
N ASP A 35 -8.91 -8.54 -14.19
CA ASP A 35 -7.54 -9.06 -14.23
C ASP A 35 -7.21 -9.96 -13.03
N LEU A 36 -7.93 -9.81 -11.90
CA LEU A 36 -7.72 -10.62 -10.72
C LEU A 36 -8.66 -11.83 -10.69
N LYS A 37 -8.10 -13.03 -10.52
CA LYS A 37 -8.88 -14.23 -10.23
C LYS A 37 -9.25 -14.25 -8.76
N TRP A 38 -10.54 -14.21 -8.46
CA TRP A 38 -11.06 -14.20 -7.09
C TRP A 38 -11.82 -15.49 -6.79
N HIS A 39 -11.35 -16.25 -5.79
CA HIS A 39 -12.03 -17.45 -5.30
C HIS A 39 -12.52 -17.22 -3.87
N GLN A 40 -13.83 -17.21 -3.68
CA GLN A 40 -14.46 -16.96 -2.38
C GLN A 40 -15.78 -17.71 -2.29
N PHE A 41 -16.06 -18.28 -1.12
CA PHE A 41 -17.23 -19.14 -0.87
C PHE A 41 -17.33 -20.34 -1.82
N GLY A 42 -16.18 -20.98 -2.10
CA GLY A 42 -16.13 -22.20 -2.92
C GLY A 42 -16.33 -21.98 -4.43
N LEU A 43 -16.34 -20.73 -4.89
CA LEU A 43 -16.62 -20.39 -6.28
C LEU A 43 -15.58 -19.40 -6.81
N TRP A 44 -15.19 -19.60 -8.07
CA TRP A 44 -14.50 -18.58 -8.86
C TRP A 44 -15.50 -17.52 -9.31
N LYS A 45 -15.15 -16.25 -9.11
CA LYS A 45 -15.97 -15.14 -9.62
C LYS A 45 -15.72 -14.96 -11.11
N GLN A 46 -16.81 -14.74 -11.87
CA GLN A 46 -16.74 -14.45 -13.30
C GLN A 46 -16.06 -13.09 -13.51
N PRO A 47 -15.02 -12.99 -14.36
CA PRO A 47 -14.38 -11.72 -14.66
C PRO A 47 -15.34 -10.77 -15.39
N PHE A 48 -15.28 -9.48 -15.06
CA PHE A 48 -15.99 -8.42 -15.77
C PHE A 48 -15.23 -7.09 -15.71
N ILE A 49 -15.54 -6.15 -16.61
CA ILE A 49 -14.94 -4.81 -16.60
C ILE A 49 -15.75 -3.93 -15.65
N GLY A 50 -15.23 -3.71 -14.45
CA GLY A 50 -15.79 -2.78 -13.46
C GLY A 50 -14.96 -1.51 -13.39
N GLU A 51 -15.30 -0.63 -12.44
CA GLU A 51 -14.67 0.69 -12.29
C GLU A 51 -13.46 0.68 -11.34
N VAL A 52 -13.25 -0.42 -10.61
CA VAL A 52 -12.17 -0.54 -9.63
C VAL A 52 -10.85 -0.81 -10.34
N HIS A 53 -10.03 0.24 -10.43
CA HIS A 53 -8.65 0.17 -10.90
C HIS A 53 -7.70 0.31 -9.72
N MET A 54 -6.64 -0.50 -9.73
CA MET A 54 -5.64 -0.53 -8.67
C MET A 54 -4.24 -0.65 -9.26
N ILE A 55 -3.24 -0.22 -8.51
CA ILE A 55 -1.83 -0.49 -8.84
C ILE A 55 -1.34 -1.78 -8.17
N GLN A 56 -0.46 -2.48 -8.86
CA GLN A 56 0.23 -3.66 -8.37
C GLN A 56 1.74 -3.49 -8.43
N GLN A 57 2.38 -3.83 -7.32
CA GLN A 57 3.81 -3.73 -7.13
C GLN A 57 4.32 -4.80 -6.18
N SER A 58 5.65 -4.95 -6.14
CA SER A 58 6.30 -5.67 -5.06
C SER A 58 6.14 -4.88 -3.76
N ARG A 59 6.07 -5.58 -2.63
CA ARG A 59 6.03 -4.94 -1.31
C ARG A 59 7.29 -4.07 -1.05
N PRO A 60 8.51 -4.52 -1.40
CA PRO A 60 9.70 -3.68 -1.26
C PRO A 60 9.62 -2.36 -2.04
N LEU A 61 9.02 -2.35 -3.24
CA LEU A 61 8.88 -1.11 -4.02
C LEU A 61 8.00 -0.10 -3.27
N LEU A 62 6.83 -0.54 -2.78
CA LEU A 62 5.92 0.31 -2.01
C LEU A 62 6.60 0.85 -0.73
N GLU A 63 7.18 -0.05 0.07
CA GLU A 63 7.79 0.32 1.34
C GLU A 63 8.98 1.27 1.16
N TRP A 64 9.81 1.05 0.13
CA TRP A 64 10.95 1.91 -0.16
C TRP A 64 10.53 3.32 -0.57
N HIS A 65 9.50 3.48 -1.42
CA HIS A 65 8.99 4.81 -1.80
C HIS A 65 8.43 5.58 -0.59
N ILE A 66 7.65 4.90 0.27
CA ILE A 66 7.15 5.49 1.51
C ILE A 66 8.31 5.89 2.42
N GLN A 67 9.26 4.98 2.64
CA GLN A 67 10.43 5.22 3.48
C GLN A 67 11.25 6.40 2.96
N LYS A 68 11.48 6.51 1.65
CA LYS A 68 12.19 7.63 1.02
C LYS A 68 11.52 8.96 1.34
N ARG A 69 10.20 9.04 1.27
CA ARG A 69 9.43 10.26 1.62
C ARG A 69 9.52 10.58 3.11
N ILE A 70 9.40 9.57 3.97
CA ILE A 70 9.52 9.76 5.43
C ILE A 70 10.91 10.30 5.82
N HIS A 71 11.99 9.84 5.18
CA HIS A 71 13.35 10.33 5.45
C HIS A 71 13.54 11.83 5.12
N GLN A 72 12.66 12.43 4.32
CA GLN A 72 12.72 13.86 3.99
C GLN A 72 12.05 14.74 5.06
N ILE A 73 11.32 14.14 6.01
CA ILE A 73 10.58 14.86 7.04
C ILE A 73 11.51 15.07 8.26
N SER A 74 11.91 16.33 8.48
CA SER A 74 12.95 16.69 9.45
C SER A 74 12.61 16.40 10.92
N ASN A 75 11.32 16.34 11.27
CA ASN A 75 10.86 16.05 12.63
C ASN A 75 10.60 14.54 12.87
N ILE A 76 10.96 13.67 11.92
CA ILE A 76 10.87 12.21 12.08
C ILE A 76 12.26 11.62 12.25
N THR A 77 12.41 10.73 13.24
CA THR A 77 13.62 9.92 13.44
C THR A 77 13.28 8.44 13.35
N ILE A 78 13.99 7.71 12.48
CA ILE A 78 13.81 6.27 12.32
C ILE A 78 14.90 5.54 13.10
N LYS A 79 14.51 4.54 13.90
CA LYS A 79 15.44 3.67 14.64
C LYS A 79 15.25 2.23 14.18
N TYR A 80 16.32 1.65 13.64
CA TYR A 80 16.37 0.23 13.28
C TYR A 80 16.82 -0.60 14.48
N GLU A 81 16.62 -1.91 14.40
CA GLU A 81 17.13 -2.88 15.39
C GLU A 81 16.70 -2.57 16.83
N THR A 82 15.56 -1.89 16.99
CA THR A 82 15.06 -1.41 18.28
C THR A 82 13.83 -2.21 18.67
N LEU A 83 13.92 -3.00 19.75
CA LEU A 83 12.83 -3.82 20.27
C LEU A 83 12.05 -3.05 21.35
N VAL A 84 10.72 -3.01 21.22
CA VAL A 84 9.82 -2.48 22.26
C VAL A 84 9.71 -3.51 23.39
N LYS A 85 10.06 -3.13 24.63
CA LYS A 85 10.06 -4.04 25.80
C LYS A 85 8.72 -4.11 26.54
N GLY A 86 7.89 -3.09 26.42
CA GLY A 86 6.62 -2.99 27.11
C GLY A 86 5.99 -1.62 26.90
N LEU A 87 4.69 -1.53 27.16
CA LEU A 87 3.95 -0.28 27.18
C LEU A 87 3.77 0.15 28.63
N LEU A 88 4.14 1.40 28.94
CA LEU A 88 3.83 2.01 30.23
C LEU A 88 2.53 2.78 30.06
N VAL A 89 1.54 2.49 30.90
CA VAL A 89 0.24 3.17 30.89
C VAL A 89 0.15 3.96 32.17
N ASP A 90 -0.20 5.25 32.06
CA ASP A 90 -0.49 6.06 33.24
C ASP A 90 -1.91 5.77 33.73
N ALA A 91 -2.06 5.51 35.02
CA ALA A 91 -3.37 5.32 35.63
C ALA A 91 -3.97 6.71 35.86
N LYS A 92 -5.01 7.04 35.09
CA LYS A 92 -5.86 8.20 35.40
C LYS A 92 -6.62 8.00 36.70
#